data_AF-A0A2Z5JMT1-F1
#
_entry.id   AF-A0A2Z5JMT1-F1
#
_cell.length_a   1.000
_cell.length_b   1.000
_cell.length_c   1.000
_cell.angle_alpha   90.00
_cell.angle_beta   90.00
_cell.angle_gamma   90.00
#
_symmetry.space_group_name_H-M   'P 1'
#
loop_
_entity.id
_entity.type
_entity.pdbx_description
1 polymer ?
#
loop_
_entity_poly.entity_id
_entity_poly.type
_entity_poly.pdbx_seq_one_letter_code
_entity_poly.pdbx_strand_id
1 'polypeptide(L)'
;MDSERAGRLVSALRARGVMAHLVEAGVYEFGIRVVLDEGIEALWDVDGASGLDAEIVSDGVLIGFVPHVSGSESFTEEQLVESIATTRYSAEGLRPPSDTPAPTAPPTGEAAPSPGPAVTPPVARYQRRAHWIRRGNKGGPLR
;
A
#
# COMPACT_ATOMS: atom_id res chain seq x y z
N MET A 1 -2.03 9.43 6.87
CA MET A 1 -2.58 10.77 6.52
C MET A 1 -3.52 11.38 7.57
N ASP A 2 -3.85 12.69 7.48
CA ASP A 2 -5.01 13.31 8.16
C ASP A 2 -6.30 13.27 7.30
N SER A 3 -7.47 13.40 7.94
CA SER A 3 -8.78 13.26 7.28
C SER A 3 -9.08 14.31 6.22
N GLU A 4 -8.68 15.56 6.44
CA GLU A 4 -9.00 16.64 5.51
C GLU A 4 -8.19 16.47 4.23
N ARG A 5 -6.89 16.18 4.38
CA ARG A 5 -6.00 15.86 3.26
C ARG A 5 -6.49 14.63 2.50
N ALA A 6 -6.83 13.55 3.19
CA ALA A 6 -7.36 12.35 2.55
C ALA A 6 -8.66 12.64 1.77
N GLY A 7 -9.55 13.46 2.33
CA GLY A 7 -10.78 13.91 1.66
C GLY A 7 -10.53 14.71 0.37
N ARG A 8 -9.54 15.62 0.37
CA ARG A 8 -9.13 16.37 -0.83
C ARG A 8 -8.58 15.45 -1.91
N LEU A 9 -7.70 14.52 -1.54
CA LEU A 9 -7.11 13.55 -2.47
C LEU A 9 -8.17 12.63 -3.07
N VAL A 10 -9.09 12.10 -2.27
CA VAL A 10 -10.23 11.29 -2.75
C VAL A 10 -11.07 12.07 -3.76
N SER A 11 -11.35 13.33 -3.48
CA SER A 11 -12.14 14.19 -4.36
C SER A 11 -11.43 14.42 -5.70
N ALA A 12 -10.12 14.69 -5.67
CA ALA A 12 -9.29 14.86 -6.86
C ALA A 12 -9.16 13.57 -7.70
N LEU A 13 -9.02 12.41 -7.04
CA LEU A 13 -9.00 11.11 -7.70
C LEU A 13 -10.32 10.79 -8.40
N ARG A 14 -11.45 11.04 -7.73
CA ARG A 14 -12.79 10.87 -8.32
C ARG A 14 -13.01 11.77 -9.53
N ALA A 15 -12.54 13.01 -9.50
CA ALA A 15 -12.61 13.91 -10.65
C ALA A 15 -11.85 13.38 -11.88
N ARG A 16 -10.90 12.45 -11.69
CA ARG A 16 -10.15 11.76 -12.75
C ARG A 16 -10.74 10.39 -13.13
N GLY A 17 -11.91 10.03 -12.59
CA GLY A 17 -12.58 8.75 -12.86
C GLY A 17 -12.08 7.57 -12.02
N VAL A 18 -11.24 7.80 -11.01
CA VAL A 18 -10.78 6.75 -10.09
C VAL A 18 -11.85 6.51 -9.02
N MET A 19 -12.25 5.24 -8.80
CA MET A 19 -13.20 4.86 -7.76
C MET A 19 -12.56 4.88 -6.36
N ALA A 20 -12.28 6.09 -5.86
CA ALA A 20 -11.66 6.31 -4.57
C ALA A 20 -12.67 6.56 -3.44
N HIS A 21 -12.31 6.21 -2.21
CA HIS A 21 -13.07 6.46 -0.98
C HIS A 21 -12.12 6.81 0.15
N LEU A 22 -12.58 7.64 1.10
CA LEU A 22 -11.89 7.80 2.37
C LEU A 22 -12.00 6.49 3.15
N VAL A 23 -10.90 6.06 3.77
CA VAL A 23 -10.91 4.95 4.74
C VAL A 23 -10.46 5.45 6.10
N GLU A 24 -11.18 5.03 7.13
CA GLU A 24 -10.85 5.25 8.54
C GLU A 24 -10.33 3.92 9.08
N ALA A 25 -9.01 3.79 9.19
CA ALA A 25 -8.35 2.55 9.64
C ALA A 25 -8.29 2.43 11.16
N GLY A 26 -8.49 3.54 11.87
CA GLY A 26 -8.41 3.64 13.32
C GLY A 26 -8.74 5.04 13.81
N VAL A 27 -8.55 5.28 15.10
CA VAL A 27 -8.77 6.61 15.69
C VAL A 27 -7.64 7.53 15.20
N TYR A 28 -8.00 8.51 14.37
CA TYR A 28 -7.07 9.42 13.68
C TYR A 28 -6.16 8.78 12.61
N GLU A 29 -6.46 7.55 12.17
CA GLU A 29 -5.75 6.90 11.06
C GLU A 29 -6.64 6.94 9.81
N PHE A 30 -6.28 7.82 8.86
CA PHE A 30 -7.00 8.01 7.61
C PHE A 30 -6.11 7.70 6.41
N GLY A 31 -6.72 7.12 5.37
CA GLY A 31 -6.07 6.84 4.10
C GLY A 31 -7.04 6.86 2.92
N ILE A 32 -6.61 6.33 1.79
CA ILE A 32 -7.39 6.30 0.55
C ILE A 32 -7.62 4.86 0.12
N ARG A 33 -8.88 4.48 -0.07
CA ARG A 33 -9.25 3.19 -0.67
C ARG A 33 -9.61 3.38 -2.13
N VAL A 34 -8.92 2.68 -3.03
CA VAL A 34 -9.23 2.64 -4.47
C VAL A 34 -9.80 1.26 -4.81
N VAL A 35 -10.98 1.22 -5.43
CA VAL A 35 -11.58 -0.03 -5.93
C VAL A 35 -10.92 -0.37 -7.27
N LEU A 36 -10.33 -1.57 -7.37
CA LEU A 36 -9.63 -2.05 -8.56
C LEU A 36 -10.51 -2.96 -9.41
N ASP A 37 -11.22 -3.88 -8.74
CA ASP A 37 -12.15 -4.83 -9.35
C ASP A 37 -13.15 -5.32 -8.27
N GLU A 38 -14.07 -6.21 -8.63
CA GLU A 38 -14.98 -6.84 -7.68
C GLU A 38 -14.21 -7.54 -6.56
N GLY A 39 -14.38 -7.03 -5.33
CA GLY A 39 -13.71 -7.55 -4.14
C GLY A 39 -12.23 -7.16 -4.02
N ILE A 40 -11.62 -6.49 -5.00
CA ILE A 40 -10.20 -6.10 -4.98
C ILE A 40 -10.06 -4.59 -4.76
N GLU A 41 -9.29 -4.22 -3.73
CA GLU A 41 -9.09 -2.84 -3.30
C GLU A 41 -7.61 -2.55 -3.04
N ALA A 42 -7.18 -1.31 -3.31
CA ALA A 42 -5.88 -0.79 -2.86
C ALA A 42 -6.08 0.23 -1.73
N LEU A 43 -5.40 0.02 -0.60
CA LEU A 43 -5.43 0.87 0.58
C LEU A 43 -4.12 1.66 0.66
N TRP A 44 -4.18 2.94 0.34
CA TRP A 44 -3.03 3.85 0.30
C TRP A 44 -2.88 4.64 1.59
N ASP A 45 -1.63 4.74 2.09
CA ASP A 45 -1.22 5.52 3.28
C ASP A 45 -2.14 5.31 4.50
N VAL A 46 -2.49 4.05 4.77
CA VAL A 46 -3.30 3.65 5.94
C VAL A 46 -2.45 3.33 7.17
N ASP A 47 -1.15 3.10 7.00
CA ASP A 47 -0.24 2.73 8.09
C ASP A 47 0.40 3.94 8.79
N GLY A 48 0.24 5.14 8.22
CA GLY A 48 0.80 6.39 8.73
C GLY A 48 2.31 6.49 8.55
N ALA A 49 2.91 5.67 7.68
CA ALA A 49 4.31 5.78 7.32
C ALA A 49 4.61 7.11 6.63
N SER A 50 5.87 7.52 6.69
CA SER A 50 6.33 8.65 5.87
C SER A 50 6.49 8.16 4.43
N GLY A 51 5.69 8.74 3.53
CA GLY A 51 5.70 8.40 2.11
C GLY A 51 4.41 7.71 1.66
N LEU A 52 4.38 7.35 0.38
CA LEU A 52 3.23 6.79 -0.31
C LEU A 52 3.51 5.33 -0.66
N ASP A 53 2.68 4.44 -0.14
CA ASP A 53 2.60 3.02 -0.47
C ASP A 53 1.14 2.55 -0.44
N ALA A 54 0.91 1.30 -0.85
CA ALA A 54 -0.41 0.71 -0.81
C ALA A 54 -0.39 -0.77 -0.43
N GLU A 55 -1.42 -1.19 0.29
CA GLU A 55 -1.77 -2.60 0.47
C GLU A 55 -2.86 -2.98 -0.54
N ILE A 56 -2.73 -4.12 -1.21
CA ILE A 56 -3.74 -4.64 -2.13
C ILE A 56 -4.46 -5.80 -1.43
N VAL A 57 -5.77 -5.66 -1.26
CA VAL A 57 -6.62 -6.63 -0.57
C VAL A 57 -7.66 -7.21 -1.52
N SER A 58 -7.98 -8.49 -1.35
CA SER A 58 -9.09 -9.17 -2.02
C SER A 58 -10.00 -9.80 -0.98
N ASP A 59 -11.27 -9.42 -0.96
CA ASP A 59 -12.25 -9.78 0.08
C ASP A 59 -11.73 -9.56 1.51
N GLY A 60 -10.88 -8.53 1.65
CA GLY A 60 -10.23 -8.13 2.89
C GLY A 60 -9.04 -8.98 3.32
N VAL A 61 -8.57 -9.89 2.46
CA VAL A 61 -7.31 -10.61 2.64
C VAL A 61 -6.21 -9.86 1.88
N LEU A 62 -5.09 -9.57 2.55
CA LEU A 62 -3.91 -8.98 1.90
C LEU A 62 -3.36 -9.94 0.85
N ILE A 63 -3.34 -9.50 -0.41
CA ILE A 63 -2.85 -10.27 -1.56
C ILE A 63 -1.62 -9.64 -2.22
N GLY A 64 -1.23 -8.41 -1.85
CA GLY A 64 0.00 -7.80 -2.33
C GLY A 64 0.18 -6.37 -1.87
N PHE A 65 1.15 -5.67 -2.45
CA PHE A 65 1.44 -4.29 -2.11
C PHE A 65 1.96 -3.51 -3.31
N VAL A 66 1.73 -2.20 -3.30
CA VAL A 66 2.53 -1.26 -4.08
C VAL A 66 3.70 -0.86 -3.20
N PRO A 67 4.95 -1.08 -3.63
CA PRO A 67 6.11 -0.70 -2.82
C PRO A 67 6.12 0.81 -2.61
N HIS A 68 6.78 1.22 -1.52
CA HIS A 68 7.02 2.63 -1.23
C HIS A 68 7.55 3.36 -2.48
N VAL A 69 6.89 4.46 -2.81
CA VAL A 69 7.26 5.33 -3.94
C VAL A 69 8.37 6.26 -3.49
N SER A 70 9.58 6.07 -3.99
CA SER A 70 10.75 6.87 -3.58
C SER A 70 10.53 8.38 -3.73
N GLY A 71 10.80 9.15 -2.67
CA GLY A 71 10.69 10.61 -2.64
C GLY A 71 9.26 11.13 -2.39
N SER A 72 8.30 10.22 -2.20
CA SER A 72 6.89 10.56 -1.94
C SER A 72 6.63 11.27 -0.62
N GLU A 73 7.59 11.28 0.30
CA GLU A 73 7.53 12.00 1.57
C GLU A 73 7.38 13.51 1.36
N SER A 74 7.83 14.01 0.21
CA SER A 74 7.78 15.43 -0.17
C SER A 74 6.81 15.73 -1.30
N PHE A 75 5.98 14.76 -1.71
CA PHE A 75 5.05 14.97 -2.82
C PHE A 75 3.95 15.98 -2.47
N THR A 76 3.61 16.81 -3.46
CA THR A 76 2.40 17.64 -3.41
C THR A 76 1.15 16.77 -3.52
N GLU A 77 -0.01 17.33 -3.19
CA GLU A 77 -1.29 16.61 -3.35
C GLU A 77 -1.50 16.19 -4.81
N GLU A 78 -1.14 17.02 -5.78
CA GLU A 78 -1.24 16.70 -7.21
C GLU A 78 -0.32 15.54 -7.59
N GLN A 79 0.91 15.50 -7.07
CA GLN A 79 1.86 14.40 -7.32
C GLN A 79 1.39 13.09 -6.68
N LEU A 80 0.78 13.15 -5.50
CA LEU A 80 0.15 11.98 -4.87
C LEU A 80 -1.01 11.47 -5.72
N VAL A 81 -1.91 12.35 -6.15
CA VAL A 81 -3.05 11.99 -7.02
C VAL A 81 -2.56 11.39 -8.34
N GLU A 82 -1.55 12.00 -8.98
CA GLU A 82 -0.96 11.49 -10.21
C GLU A 82 -0.36 10.10 -10.01
N SER A 83 0.39 9.91 -8.93
CA SER A 83 1.03 8.62 -8.63
C SER A 83 -0.01 7.53 -8.41
N ILE A 84 -1.04 7.79 -7.59
CA ILE A 84 -2.13 6.84 -7.33
C ILE A 84 -2.92 6.53 -8.63
N ALA A 85 -3.25 7.56 -9.42
CA ALA A 85 -4.07 7.41 -10.62
C ALA A 85 -3.36 6.67 -11.76
N THR A 86 -2.02 6.76 -11.85
CA THR A 86 -1.22 6.11 -12.90
C THR A 86 -0.60 4.78 -12.46
N THR A 87 -0.71 4.44 -11.17
CA THR A 87 -0.20 3.17 -10.65
C THR A 87 -0.85 2.00 -11.38
N ARG A 88 -0.02 1.11 -11.91
CA ARG A 88 -0.44 -0.15 -12.50
C ARG A 88 -0.40 -1.25 -11.45
N TYR A 89 -1.58 -1.72 -11.07
CA TYR A 89 -1.74 -2.85 -10.16
C TYR A 89 -1.53 -4.15 -10.94
N SER A 90 -0.29 -4.65 -10.99
CA SER A 90 0.02 -5.93 -11.66
C SER A 90 -0.20 -7.10 -10.71
N ALA A 91 -0.87 -8.15 -11.21
CA ALA A 91 -0.98 -9.43 -10.50
C ALA A 91 0.37 -10.12 -10.24
N GLU A 92 1.44 -9.76 -10.96
CA GLU A 92 2.79 -10.28 -10.68
C GLU A 92 3.40 -9.68 -9.40
N GLY A 93 3.06 -8.43 -9.06
CA GLY A 93 3.48 -7.79 -7.81
C GLY A 93 2.76 -8.32 -6.56
N LEU A 94 1.73 -9.14 -6.75
CA LEU A 94 0.99 -9.85 -5.69
C LEU A 94 1.71 -11.12 -5.22
N ARG A 95 2.79 -11.53 -5.90
CA ARG A 95 3.62 -12.62 -5.41
C ARG A 95 4.53 -12.08 -4.31
N PRO A 96 4.66 -12.78 -3.17
CA PRO A 96 5.76 -12.51 -2.25
C PRO A 96 7.07 -12.42 -3.05
N PRO A 97 8.00 -11.52 -2.70
CA PRO A 97 9.32 -11.53 -3.33
C PRO A 97 9.85 -12.96 -3.26
N SER A 98 10.02 -13.60 -4.42
CA SER A 98 10.71 -14.87 -4.48
C SER A 98 12.12 -14.60 -3.98
N ASP A 99 12.52 -15.22 -2.86
CA ASP A 99 13.92 -15.29 -2.43
C ASP A 99 14.71 -15.93 -3.58
N THR A 100 15.14 -15.09 -4.51
CA THR A 100 16.10 -15.48 -5.53
C THR A 100 17.42 -15.50 -4.77
N PRO A 101 18.02 -16.67 -4.48
CA PRO A 101 19.36 -16.66 -3.90
C PRO A 101 20.22 -15.82 -4.83
N ALA A 102 20.86 -14.80 -4.27
CA ALA A 102 21.82 -13.98 -5.00
C ALA A 102 22.76 -14.93 -5.77
N PRO A 103 23.06 -14.68 -7.06
CA PRO A 103 23.95 -15.55 -7.81
C PRO A 103 25.26 -15.67 -7.03
N THR A 104 25.54 -16.88 -6.56
CA THR A 104 26.77 -17.21 -5.84
C THR A 104 27.95 -16.90 -6.76
N ALA A 105 28.55 -15.72 -6.59
CA ALA A 105 29.86 -15.44 -7.15
C ALA A 105 30.85 -16.43 -6.51
N PRO A 106 31.78 -17.03 -7.29
CA PRO A 106 32.79 -17.91 -6.73
C PRO A 106 33.73 -17.12 -5.81
N PRO A 107 34.25 -17.72 -4.73
CA PRO A 107 35.10 -17.00 -3.79
C PRO A 107 36.53 -16.94 -4.33
N THR A 108 37.02 -15.74 -4.66
CA THR A 108 38.46 -15.43 -4.64
C THR A 108 38.61 -14.15 -3.83
N GLY A 109 39.34 -14.28 -2.71
CA GLY A 109 39.43 -13.25 -1.68
C GLY A 109 40.28 -12.05 -2.08
N GLU A 110 39.96 -10.91 -1.47
CA GLU A 110 40.88 -9.85 -1.03
C GLU A 110 40.07 -8.87 -0.13
N ALA A 111 40.57 -8.64 1.08
CA ALA A 111 40.25 -7.67 2.15
C ALA A 111 39.05 -6.66 2.13
N ALA A 112 38.24 -6.73 3.21
CA ALA A 112 37.60 -5.67 4.07
C ALA A 112 36.69 -4.56 3.45
N PRO A 113 35.69 -3.96 4.17
CA PRO A 113 35.53 -3.84 5.64
C PRO A 113 34.15 -4.29 6.20
N SER A 114 34.02 -4.21 7.54
CA SER A 114 32.93 -4.66 8.41
C SER A 114 31.50 -4.45 7.86
N PRO A 115 30.58 -5.41 8.07
CA PRO A 115 29.16 -5.17 7.83
C PRO A 115 28.64 -4.20 8.90
N GLY A 116 28.22 -3.01 8.48
CA GLY A 116 27.22 -2.25 9.23
C GLY A 116 25.97 -3.12 9.39
N PRO A 117 25.13 -2.91 10.43
CA PRO A 117 23.99 -3.76 10.68
C PRO A 117 23.09 -3.77 9.43
N ALA A 118 22.92 -4.96 8.86
CA ALA A 118 21.97 -5.20 7.79
C ALA A 118 20.61 -4.69 8.26
N VAL A 119 20.13 -3.62 7.63
CA VAL A 119 18.77 -3.16 7.82
C VAL A 119 17.90 -4.20 7.13
N THR A 120 17.48 -5.23 7.88
CA THR A 120 16.40 -6.12 7.48
C THR A 120 15.20 -5.24 7.08
N PRO A 121 14.68 -5.32 5.85
CA PRO A 121 13.40 -4.71 5.56
C PRO A 121 12.37 -5.35 6.51
N PRO A 122 11.52 -4.57 7.20
CA PRO A 122 10.64 -5.12 8.21
C PRO A 122 9.46 -5.84 7.56
N VAL A 123 9.68 -7.05 7.03
CA VAL A 123 8.61 -7.94 6.55
C VAL A 123 7.64 -8.31 7.70
N ALA A 124 8.10 -8.18 8.95
CA ALA A 124 7.34 -8.51 10.16
C ALA A 124 6.20 -7.52 10.49
N ARG A 125 6.12 -6.34 9.86
CA ARG A 125 5.06 -5.35 10.19
C ARG A 125 3.72 -5.63 9.52
N TYR A 126 3.73 -6.33 8.38
CA TYR A 126 2.57 -6.48 7.50
C TYR A 126 1.53 -7.52 7.96
N GLN A 127 1.89 -8.44 8.87
CA GLN A 127 1.00 -9.55 9.25
C GLN A 127 0.02 -9.25 10.40
N ARG A 128 0.27 -8.21 11.22
CA ARG A 128 -0.51 -8.03 12.47
C ARG A 128 -1.92 -7.48 12.29
N ARG A 129 -2.35 -7.25 11.05
CA ARG A 129 -3.29 -6.20 10.74
C ARG A 129 -4.49 -6.67 9.88
N ALA A 130 -4.58 -7.95 9.51
CA ALA A 130 -5.70 -8.49 8.70
C ALA A 130 -7.09 -8.63 9.40
N HIS A 131 -7.36 -8.00 10.55
CA HIS A 131 -8.56 -8.31 11.35
C HIS A 131 -9.72 -7.27 11.28
N TRP A 132 -9.60 -6.20 10.50
CA TRP A 132 -10.48 -5.02 10.64
C TRP A 132 -11.52 -4.79 9.57
N ILE A 133 -11.62 -5.62 8.52
CA ILE A 133 -12.69 -5.45 7.53
C ILE A 133 -14.00 -6.05 8.09
N ARG A 134 -14.58 -5.33 9.06
CA ARG A 134 -15.95 -5.54 9.48
C ARG A 134 -16.85 -4.86 8.44
N ARG A 135 -17.23 -5.63 7.41
CA ARG A 135 -18.23 -5.24 6.40
C ARG A 135 -19.45 -4.58 7.05
N GLY A 136 -19.68 -3.31 6.73
CA GLY A 136 -20.99 -2.69 6.82
C GLY A 136 -21.91 -3.20 5.71
N ASN A 137 -22.20 -4.51 5.68
CA ASN A 137 -23.27 -5.05 4.83
C ASN A 137 -24.60 -4.89 5.58
N LYS A 138 -25.28 -3.74 5.42
CA LYS A 138 -26.72 -3.66 5.73
C LYS A 138 -27.48 -4.23 4.54
N GLY A 139 -27.59 -5.56 4.50
CA GLY A 139 -28.64 -6.22 3.73
C GLY A 139 -29.98 -5.81 4.33
N GLY A 140 -30.70 -4.91 3.64
CA GLY A 140 -32.12 -4.70 3.90
C GLY A 140 -32.90 -5.90 3.36
N PRO A 141 -33.88 -6.44 4.10
CA PRO A 141 -34.71 -7.51 3.57
C PRO A 141 -35.61 -6.95 2.47
N LEU A 142 -35.58 -7.60 1.31
CA LEU A 142 -36.65 -7.52 0.33
C LEU A 142 -37.97 -7.94 1.02
N ARG A 143 -38.93 -7.03 1.06
CA ARG A 143 -40.35 -7.34 1.20
C ARG A 143 -41.20 -6.23 0.60
#